data_AF-A0A6A1W173-F1
#
_entry.id   AF-A0A6A1W173-F1
#
_cell.length_a   1.000
_cell.length_b   1.000
_cell.length_c   1.000
_cell.angle_alpha   90.00
_cell.angle_beta   90.00
_cell.angle_gamma   90.00
#
_symmetry.space_group_name_H-M   'P 1'
#
loop_
_entity.id
_entity.type
_entity.pdbx_description
1 polymer ?
#
loop_
_entity_poly.entity_id
_entity_poly.type
_entity_poly.pdbx_seq_one_letter_code
_entity_poly.pdbx_strand_id
1 'polypeptide(L)'
;MGYTEKQEALVKESWEVSKQKIPEHSLRFFTLFLEIAPAAKNMFSFLKDSDEIPQNNPKLKAHAVMVFKMVVKEALLRTIKEAVGENWSDDQKGSAWGEAYDQLAAAMRTERSEGV
;
A
#
# COMPACT_ATOMS: atom_id res chain seq x y z
N MET A 1 -3.57 -15.07 16.76
CA MET A 1 -2.92 -14.28 17.83
C MET A 1 -3.04 -12.82 17.46
N GLY A 2 -3.64 -11.99 18.32
CA GLY A 2 -3.79 -10.55 18.08
C GLY A 2 -2.64 -9.73 18.65
N TYR A 3 -2.54 -8.47 18.25
CA TYR A 3 -1.61 -7.51 18.86
C TYR A 3 -1.99 -7.23 20.32
N THR A 4 -0.99 -6.93 21.13
CA THR A 4 -1.17 -6.29 22.45
C THR A 4 -1.43 -4.79 22.28
N GLU A 5 -2.05 -4.13 23.27
CA GLU A 5 -2.29 -2.67 23.24
C GLU A 5 -1.01 -1.87 22.98
N LYS A 6 0.12 -2.30 23.57
CA LYS A 6 1.42 -1.67 23.33
C LYS A 6 1.88 -1.81 21.88
N GLN A 7 1.67 -2.99 21.28
CA GLN A 7 2.02 -3.20 19.87
C GLN A 7 1.12 -2.36 18.96
N GLU A 8 -0.17 -2.26 19.26
CA GLU A 8 -1.08 -1.40 18.50
C GLU A 8 -0.68 0.08 18.58
N ALA A 9 -0.32 0.58 19.76
CA ALA A 9 0.13 1.96 19.96
C ALA A 9 1.39 2.27 19.13
N LEU A 10 2.38 1.36 19.16
CA LEU A 10 3.61 1.50 18.37
C LEU A 10 3.33 1.51 16.86
N VAL A 11 2.42 0.65 16.39
CA VAL A 11 2.01 0.62 14.98
C VAL A 11 1.30 1.93 14.60
N LYS A 12 0.41 2.44 15.45
CA LYS A 12 -0.30 3.72 15.21
C LYS A 12 0.69 4.89 15.16
N GLU A 13 1.56 5.04 16.15
CA GLU A 13 2.54 6.13 16.19
C GLU A 13 3.50 6.12 14.99
N SER A 14 4.02 4.93 14.65
CA SER A 14 4.91 4.79 13.49
C SER A 14 4.18 5.03 12.16
N TRP A 15 2.90 4.66 12.08
CA TRP A 15 2.06 4.97 10.92
C TRP A 15 1.83 6.48 10.74
N GLU A 16 1.54 7.21 11.82
CA GLU A 16 1.32 8.66 11.78
C GLU A 16 2.54 9.43 11.25
N VAL A 17 3.75 8.99 11.60
CA VAL A 17 4.99 9.57 11.06
C VAL A 17 5.20 9.14 9.61
N SER A 18 5.04 7.85 9.30
CA SER A 18 5.33 7.32 7.97
C SER A 18 4.37 7.84 6.88
N LYS A 19 3.11 8.13 7.23
CA LYS A 19 2.11 8.63 6.28
C LYS A 19 2.37 10.06 5.78
N GLN A 20 3.26 10.81 6.43
CA GLN A 20 3.64 12.16 5.97
C GLN A 20 4.42 12.13 4.65
N LYS A 21 5.08 11.02 4.34
CA LYS A 21 5.97 10.87 3.17
C LYS A 21 5.65 9.62 2.35
N ILE A 22 4.35 9.31 2.20
CA ILE A 22 3.88 8.12 1.46
C ILE A 22 4.56 7.96 0.09
N PRO A 23 4.69 9.00 -0.77
CA PRO A 23 5.33 8.83 -2.07
C PRO A 23 6.80 8.40 -1.99
N GLU A 24 7.57 8.99 -1.07
CA GLU A 24 9.00 8.68 -0.86
C GLU A 24 9.17 7.29 -0.24
N HIS A 25 8.37 6.97 0.78
CA HIS A 25 8.39 5.64 1.41
C HIS A 25 7.92 4.54 0.46
N SER A 26 6.94 4.81 -0.41
CA SER A 26 6.50 3.85 -1.43
C SER A 26 7.63 3.55 -2.42
N LEU A 27 8.30 4.59 -2.91
CA LEU A 27 9.46 4.44 -3.81
C LEU A 27 10.60 3.69 -3.13
N ARG A 28 10.90 4.00 -1.86
CA ARG A 28 11.95 3.31 -1.09
C ARG A 28 11.61 1.84 -0.88
N PHE A 29 10.38 1.53 -0.48
CA PHE A 29 9.89 0.15 -0.32
C PHE A 29 10.06 -0.65 -1.61
N PHE A 30 9.61 -0.10 -2.73
CA PHE A 30 9.69 -0.80 -4.01
C PHE A 30 11.14 -0.94 -4.52
N THR A 31 12.00 0.05 -4.23
CA THR A 31 13.43 -0.04 -4.51
C THR A 31 14.08 -1.18 -3.72
N LEU A 32 13.83 -1.25 -2.41
CA LEU A 32 14.31 -2.33 -1.54
C LEU A 32 13.80 -3.71 -2.01
N PHE A 33 12.53 -3.80 -2.43
CA PHE A 33 11.98 -5.02 -3.01
C PHE A 33 12.77 -5.49 -4.24
N LEU A 34 13.10 -4.58 -5.16
CA LEU A 34 13.89 -4.90 -6.35
C LEU A 34 15.36 -5.22 -6.01
N GLU A 35 15.92 -4.65 -4.95
CA GLU A 35 17.25 -5.01 -4.45
C GLU A 35 17.28 -6.44 -3.88
N ILE A 36 16.24 -6.82 -3.12
CA ILE A 36 16.09 -8.17 -2.55
C ILE A 36 15.76 -9.20 -3.64
N ALA A 37 14.93 -8.82 -4.62
CA ALA A 37 14.45 -9.69 -5.70
C ALA A 37 14.71 -9.07 -7.09
N PRO A 38 15.98 -9.00 -7.54
CA PRO A 38 16.36 -8.32 -8.78
C PRO A 38 15.71 -8.92 -10.03
N ALA A 39 15.39 -10.21 -10.02
CA ALA A 39 14.66 -10.86 -11.10
C ALA A 39 13.28 -10.23 -11.38
N ALA A 40 12.65 -9.60 -10.37
CA ALA A 40 11.38 -8.92 -10.53
C ALA A 40 11.47 -7.69 -11.47
N LYS A 41 12.67 -7.11 -11.68
CA LYS A 41 12.86 -6.02 -12.66
C LYS A 41 12.35 -6.40 -14.06
N ASN A 42 12.55 -7.66 -14.46
CA ASN A 42 12.14 -8.18 -15.77
C ASN A 42 10.61 -8.25 -15.95
N MET A 43 9.84 -8.21 -14.86
CA MET A 43 8.38 -8.20 -14.89
C MET A 43 7.83 -6.82 -15.26
N PHE A 44 8.66 -5.77 -15.20
CA PHE A 44 8.27 -4.39 -15.43
C PHE A 44 8.93 -3.85 -16.69
N SER A 45 8.15 -3.62 -17.74
CA SER A 45 8.65 -3.11 -19.03
C SER A 45 9.38 -1.77 -18.91
N PHE A 46 9.05 -0.96 -17.91
CA PHE A 46 9.73 0.32 -17.63
C PHE A 46 11.07 0.17 -16.87
N LEU A 47 11.49 -1.05 -16.54
CA LEU A 47 12.75 -1.38 -15.84
C LEU A 47 13.65 -2.36 -16.60
N LYS A 48 13.14 -2.98 -17.68
CA LYS A 48 13.76 -4.15 -18.33
C LYS A 48 15.20 -3.93 -18.82
N ASP A 49 15.55 -2.70 -19.18
CA ASP A 49 16.85 -2.34 -19.76
C ASP A 49 17.65 -1.35 -18.89
N SER A 50 17.30 -1.24 -17.60
CA SER A 50 17.96 -0.31 -16.67
C SER A 50 18.87 -1.05 -15.69
N ASP A 51 20.16 -0.74 -15.77
CA ASP A 51 21.17 -1.27 -14.83
C ASP A 51 20.88 -0.79 -13.39
N GLU A 52 20.37 0.43 -13.25
CA GLU A 52 20.03 1.06 -11.97
C GLU A 52 18.50 1.16 -11.76
N ILE A 53 18.06 1.49 -10.53
CA ILE A 53 16.64 1.75 -10.25
C ILE A 53 16.40 3.25 -10.45
N PRO A 54 15.69 3.69 -11.50
CA PRO A 54 15.62 5.09 -11.88
C PRO A 54 14.70 5.87 -10.94
N GLN A 55 15.24 6.41 -9.85
CA GLN A 55 14.49 7.08 -8.76
C GLN A 55 13.64 8.27 -9.24
N ASN A 56 14.00 8.92 -10.36
CA ASN A 56 13.24 10.03 -10.94
C ASN A 56 12.23 9.61 -12.02
N ASN A 57 12.03 8.31 -12.26
CA ASN A 57 11.10 7.82 -13.26
C ASN A 57 9.63 7.95 -12.78
N PRO A 58 8.77 8.70 -13.48
CA PRO A 58 7.38 8.91 -13.06
C PRO A 58 6.54 7.62 -13.10
N LYS A 59 6.82 6.69 -14.03
CA LYS A 59 6.14 5.38 -14.09
C LYS A 59 6.52 4.52 -12.90
N LEU A 60 7.79 4.52 -12.50
CA LEU A 60 8.26 3.82 -11.29
C LEU A 60 7.58 4.37 -10.04
N LYS A 61 7.57 5.70 -9.85
CA LYS A 61 6.90 6.35 -8.70
C LYS A 61 5.42 6.02 -8.64
N ALA A 62 4.71 6.12 -9.76
CA ALA A 62 3.29 5.80 -9.84
C ALA A 62 3.02 4.31 -9.52
N HIS A 63 3.84 3.42 -10.05
CA HIS A 63 3.72 1.98 -9.81
C HIS A 63 4.01 1.62 -8.34
N ALA A 64 5.04 2.20 -7.75
CA ALA A 64 5.39 1.98 -6.34
C ALA A 64 4.24 2.37 -5.40
N VAL A 65 3.60 3.52 -5.64
CA VAL A 65 2.41 3.96 -4.88
C VAL A 65 1.22 3.01 -5.11
N MET A 66 1.04 2.50 -6.34
CA MET A 66 -0.01 1.53 -6.64
C MET A 66 0.21 0.21 -5.88
N VAL A 67 1.42 -0.33 -5.91
CA VAL A 67 1.78 -1.56 -5.18
C VAL A 67 1.57 -1.38 -3.68
N PHE A 68 2.01 -0.26 -3.12
CA PHE A 68 1.82 0.04 -1.70
C PHE A 68 0.32 0.05 -1.33
N LYS A 69 -0.52 0.71 -2.13
CA LYS A 69 -1.99 0.71 -1.93
C LYS A 69 -2.60 -0.68 -2.05
N MET A 70 -2.20 -1.46 -3.06
CA MET A 70 -2.71 -2.82 -3.25
C MET A 70 -2.36 -3.73 -2.06
N VAL A 71 -1.14 -3.65 -1.54
CA VAL A 71 -0.72 -4.43 -0.37
C VAL A 71 -1.52 -4.03 0.87
N VAL A 72 -1.72 -2.73 1.11
CA VAL A 72 -2.53 -2.24 2.23
C VAL A 72 -3.99 -2.67 2.08
N LYS A 73 -4.56 -2.58 0.87
CA LYS A 73 -5.94 -3.02 0.58
C LYS A 73 -6.12 -4.52 0.84
N GLU A 74 -5.22 -5.35 0.32
CA GLU A 74 -5.29 -6.81 0.52
C GLU A 74 -5.07 -7.19 1.99
N ALA A 75 -4.14 -6.54 2.70
CA ALA A 75 -3.95 -6.75 4.13
C ALA A 75 -5.21 -6.41 4.93
N LEU A 76 -5.85 -5.26 4.64
CA LEU A 76 -7.11 -4.87 5.27
C LEU A 76 -8.22 -5.90 5.01
N LEU A 77 -8.40 -6.34 3.77
CA LEU A 77 -9.42 -7.33 3.41
C LEU A 77 -9.21 -8.66 4.13
N ARG A 78 -7.96 -9.10 4.30
CA ARG A 78 -7.63 -10.31 5.08
C ARG A 78 -7.97 -10.14 6.55
N THR A 79 -7.61 -9.01 7.16
CA THR A 79 -7.95 -8.71 8.56
C THR A 79 -9.46 -8.72 8.79
N ILE A 80 -10.24 -8.12 7.89
CA ILE A 80 -11.69 -8.09 8.00
C ILE A 80 -12.26 -9.50 7.82
N LYS A 81 -11.76 -10.28 6.86
CA LYS A 81 -12.16 -11.68 6.69
C LYS A 81 -11.91 -12.50 7.97
N GLU A 82 -10.75 -12.34 8.59
CA GLU A 82 -10.43 -13.00 9.86
C GLU A 82 -11.37 -12.57 10.99
N ALA A 83 -11.73 -11.28 11.07
CA ALA A 83 -12.64 -10.75 12.10
C ALA A 83 -14.11 -11.17 11.89
N VAL A 84 -14.56 -11.23 10.64
CA VAL A 84 -15.94 -11.58 10.27
C VAL A 84 -16.17 -13.10 10.30
N GLY A 85 -15.11 -13.90 10.08
CA GLY A 85 -15.15 -15.35 10.22
C GLY A 85 -16.10 -16.01 9.22
N GLU A 86 -16.96 -16.91 9.70
CA GLU A 86 -17.93 -17.65 8.87
C GLU A 86 -18.97 -16.76 8.18
N ASN A 87 -19.17 -15.53 8.68
CA ASN A 87 -20.11 -14.57 8.10
C ASN A 87 -19.52 -13.82 6.88
N TRP A 88 -18.28 -14.12 6.50
CA TRP A 88 -17.62 -13.49 5.37
C TRP A 88 -18.06 -14.14 4.06
N SER A 89 -18.56 -13.34 3.12
CA SER A 89 -18.76 -13.78 1.74
C SER A 89 -17.70 -13.20 0.79
N ASP A 90 -17.31 -13.96 -0.23
CA ASP A 90 -16.36 -13.46 -1.24
C ASP A 90 -16.96 -12.30 -2.07
N ASP A 91 -18.29 -12.17 -2.12
CA ASP A 91 -18.99 -10.99 -2.68
C ASP A 91 -18.73 -9.72 -1.85
N GLN A 92 -18.64 -9.82 -0.52
CA GLN A 92 -18.26 -8.70 0.36
C GLN A 92 -16.79 -8.27 0.15
N LYS A 93 -15.90 -9.21 -0.23
CA LYS A 93 -14.50 -8.93 -0.58
C LYS A 93 -14.39 -8.08 -1.84
N GLY A 94 -15.17 -8.44 -2.85
CA GLY A 94 -15.06 -7.90 -4.21
C GLY A 94 -15.74 -6.55 -4.40
N SER A 95 -16.96 -6.37 -3.88
CA SER A 95 -17.75 -5.15 -4.17
C SER A 95 -17.72 -4.13 -3.04
N ALA A 96 -18.14 -4.47 -1.82
CA ALA A 96 -18.39 -3.47 -0.79
C ALA A 96 -17.12 -2.94 -0.11
N TRP A 97 -16.25 -3.81 0.39
CA TRP A 97 -15.03 -3.38 1.10
C TRP A 97 -13.95 -2.87 0.16
N GLY A 98 -13.89 -3.42 -1.06
CA GLY A 98 -13.03 -2.91 -2.12
C GLY A 98 -13.36 -1.46 -2.47
N GLU A 99 -14.65 -1.16 -2.62
CA GLU A 99 -15.15 0.18 -2.93
C GLU A 99 -15.02 1.13 -1.74
N ALA A 100 -15.33 0.68 -0.50
CA ALA A 100 -15.14 1.47 0.71
C ALA A 100 -13.67 1.91 0.90
N TYR A 101 -12.71 1.02 0.61
CA TYR A 101 -11.29 1.38 0.63
C TYR A 101 -10.95 2.43 -0.43
N ASP A 102 -11.45 2.27 -1.65
CA ASP A 102 -11.18 3.22 -2.74
C ASP A 102 -11.81 4.60 -2.46
N GLN A 103 -13.01 4.64 -1.88
CA GLN A 103 -13.68 5.86 -1.42
C GLN A 103 -12.93 6.53 -0.26
N LEU A 104 -12.49 5.77 0.75
CA LEU A 104 -11.66 6.29 1.84
C LEU A 104 -10.33 6.86 1.31
N ALA A 105 -9.69 6.15 0.38
CA ALA A 105 -8.47 6.59 -0.26
C ALA A 105 -8.67 7.81 -1.17
N ALA A 106 -9.88 8.05 -1.68
CA ALA A 106 -10.26 9.25 -2.42
C ALA A 106 -10.52 10.43 -1.47
N ALA A 107 -11.29 10.23 -0.40
CA ALA A 107 -11.57 11.26 0.61
C ALA A 107 -10.27 11.81 1.24
N MET A 108 -9.33 10.93 1.60
CA MET A 108 -8.00 11.34 2.11
C MET A 108 -7.14 12.11 1.10
N ARG A 109 -7.47 12.07 -0.20
CA ARG A 109 -6.81 12.91 -1.22
C ARG A 109 -7.49 14.27 -1.33
N THR A 110 -8.83 14.30 -1.25
CA THR A 110 -9.62 15.53 -1.27
C THR A 110 -9.33 16.43 -0.06
N GLU A 111 -9.27 15.87 1.15
CA GLU A 111 -8.88 16.64 2.35
C GLU A 111 -7.48 17.27 2.24
N ARG A 112 -6.56 16.61 1.52
CA ARG A 112 -5.20 17.12 1.29
C ARG A 112 -5.17 18.25 0.24
N SER A 113 -6.14 18.31 -0.67
CA SER A 113 -6.24 19.38 -1.68
C SER A 113 -7.04 20.60 -1.23
N GLU A 114 -7.96 20.43 -0.27
CA GLU A 114 -8.77 21.53 0.28
C GLU A 114 -8.13 22.21 1.49
N GLY A 115 -7.04 21.65 2.02
CA GLY A 115 -6.22 22.23 3.10
C GLY A 115 -5.05 23.11 2.62
N VAL A 116 -5.20 23.85 1.53
CA VAL A 116 -4.29 24.93 1.08
C VAL A 116 -5.09 26.20 0.85
#